data_AF-A0A928WTH6-F1
#
_entry.id   AF-A0A928WTH6-F1
#
_cell.length_a   1.000
_cell.length_b   1.000
_cell.length_c   1.000
_cell.angle_alpha   90.00
_cell.angle_beta   90.00
_cell.angle_gamma   90.00
#
_symmetry.space_group_name_H-M   'P 1'
#
loop_
_entity.id
_entity.type
_entity.pdbx_description
1 polymer ?
#
loop_
_entity_poly.entity_id
_entity_poly.type
_entity_poly.pdbx_seq_one_letter_code
_entity_poly.pdbx_strand_id
1 'polypeptide(L)'
;MTQQDAIQYAKHFGWTGADAKRAFASIDLKNADELALLTAMVNFAGPTLYERQKLQGAQKGLVTKKENYIKQIELEFTEKINDYEEQLSTERSLFVATIARVYGVAKRFGFQDSWIEMLIEQYDDYQKRA
;
A
#
# COMPACT_ATOMS: atom_id res chain seq x y z
N MET A 1 37.40 -27.55 -6.43
CA MET A 1 36.47 -27.34 -7.57
C MET A 1 36.12 -25.87 -7.73
N THR A 2 35.54 -25.44 -8.86
CA THR A 2 35.00 -24.08 -8.99
C THR A 2 33.56 -23.97 -8.48
N GLN A 3 33.10 -22.74 -8.21
CA GLN A 3 31.71 -22.50 -7.82
C GLN A 3 30.71 -22.89 -8.91
N GLN A 4 31.09 -22.75 -10.19
CA GLN A 4 30.24 -23.15 -11.30
C GLN A 4 30.08 -24.67 -11.34
N ASP A 5 31.18 -25.42 -11.13
CA ASP A 5 31.15 -26.89 -11.11
C ASP A 5 30.26 -27.41 -9.98
N ALA A 6 30.41 -26.85 -8.77
CA ALA A 6 29.56 -27.19 -7.63
C ALA A 6 28.07 -26.95 -7.92
N ILE A 7 27.73 -25.81 -8.54
CA ILE A 7 26.35 -25.49 -8.91
C ILE A 7 25.82 -26.46 -9.99
N GLN A 8 26.64 -26.84 -10.97
CA GLN A 8 26.24 -27.81 -12.00
C GLN A 8 26.03 -29.20 -11.40
N TYR A 9 26.88 -29.62 -10.47
CA TYR A 9 26.69 -30.84 -9.69
C TYR A 9 25.32 -30.83 -8.99
N ALA A 10 24.98 -29.75 -8.27
CA ALA A 10 23.68 -29.65 -7.61
C ALA A 10 22.49 -29.66 -8.60
N LYS A 11 22.63 -28.98 -9.75
CA LYS A 11 21.62 -28.98 -10.81
C LYS A 11 21.35 -30.37 -11.38
N HIS A 12 22.37 -31.23 -11.45
CA HIS A 12 22.19 -32.62 -11.87
C HIS A 12 21.19 -33.37 -10.98
N PHE A 13 21.12 -33.04 -9.68
CA PHE A 13 20.14 -33.56 -8.73
C PHE A 13 18.86 -32.73 -8.64
N GLY A 14 18.58 -31.86 -9.63
CA GLY A 14 17.35 -31.07 -9.71
C GLY A 14 17.31 -29.82 -8.83
N TRP A 15 18.44 -29.40 -8.25
CA TRP A 15 18.47 -28.18 -7.43
C TRP A 15 18.47 -26.91 -8.26
N THR A 16 17.84 -25.86 -7.72
CA THR A 16 17.98 -24.52 -8.29
C THR A 16 19.39 -23.98 -8.03
N GLY A 17 19.89 -23.13 -8.93
CA GLY A 17 21.20 -22.50 -8.72
C GLY A 17 21.26 -21.60 -7.47
N ALA A 18 20.12 -21.06 -7.03
CA ALA A 18 20.03 -20.24 -5.82
C ALA A 18 20.12 -21.09 -4.55
N ASP A 19 19.49 -22.27 -4.55
CA ASP A 19 19.56 -23.18 -3.40
C ASP A 19 20.94 -23.84 -3.31
N ALA A 20 21.53 -24.21 -4.44
CA ALA A 20 22.91 -24.68 -4.51
C ALA A 20 23.90 -23.64 -3.95
N LYS A 21 23.82 -22.38 -4.40
CA LYS A 21 24.66 -21.29 -3.85
C LYS A 21 24.52 -21.14 -2.34
N ARG A 22 23.31 -21.32 -1.81
CA ARG A 22 23.03 -21.16 -0.38
C ARG A 22 23.49 -22.37 0.43
N ALA A 23 23.34 -23.58 -0.11
CA ALA A 23 23.86 -24.81 0.51
C ALA A 23 25.39 -24.80 0.60
N PHE A 24 26.07 -24.24 -0.41
CA PHE A 24 27.53 -24.22 -0.49
C PHE A 24 28.18 -22.97 0.10
N ALA A 25 27.40 -22.06 0.71
CA ALA A 25 27.90 -20.78 1.21
C ALA A 25 28.99 -20.92 2.30
N SER A 26 28.95 -22.01 3.06
CA SER A 26 29.87 -22.30 4.17
C SER A 26 30.91 -23.38 3.85
N ILE A 27 31.01 -23.85 2.60
CA ILE A 27 31.96 -24.89 2.20
C ILE A 27 33.21 -24.25 1.59
N ASP A 28 34.38 -24.76 1.96
CA ASP A 28 35.60 -24.49 1.20
C ASP A 28 35.64 -25.29 -0.10
N LEU A 29 35.09 -24.70 -1.16
CA LEU A 29 35.02 -25.32 -2.48
C LEU A 29 36.39 -25.64 -3.09
N LYS A 30 37.48 -25.03 -2.62
CA LYS A 30 38.82 -25.34 -3.16
C LYS A 30 39.24 -26.77 -2.81
N ASN A 31 38.89 -27.22 -1.60
CA ASN A 31 39.27 -28.52 -1.05
C ASN A 31 38.11 -29.52 -0.95
N ALA A 32 36.89 -29.11 -1.31
CA ALA A 32 35.73 -29.99 -1.27
C ALA A 32 35.77 -31.07 -2.37
N ASP A 33 35.26 -32.26 -2.04
CA ASP A 33 34.93 -33.35 -2.94
C ASP A 33 33.40 -33.43 -3.16
N GLU A 34 32.96 -34.37 -4.00
CA GLU A 34 31.53 -34.56 -4.29
C GLU A 34 30.73 -34.99 -3.05
N LEU A 35 31.35 -35.77 -2.16
CA LEU A 35 30.72 -36.18 -0.90
C LEU A 35 30.46 -34.97 0.00
N ALA A 36 31.40 -34.02 0.08
CA ALA A 36 31.21 -32.77 0.81
C ALA A 36 30.06 -31.93 0.22
N LEU A 37 29.94 -31.86 -1.11
CA LEU A 37 28.81 -31.20 -1.76
C LEU A 37 27.48 -31.88 -1.43
N LEU A 38 27.42 -33.22 -1.57
CA LEU A 38 26.21 -33.99 -1.30
C LEU A 38 25.79 -33.84 0.16
N THR A 39 26.73 -33.90 1.10
CA THR A 39 26.49 -33.71 2.53
C THR A 39 25.87 -32.34 2.81
N ALA A 40 26.41 -31.28 2.19
CA ALA A 40 25.87 -29.94 2.37
C ALA A 40 24.49 -29.76 1.72
N MET A 41 24.26 -30.38 0.56
CA MET A 41 22.93 -30.41 -0.06
C MET A 41 21.92 -31.11 0.86
N VAL A 42 22.25 -32.26 1.45
CA VAL A 42 21.36 -32.97 2.38
C VAL A 42 21.08 -32.14 3.63
N ASN A 43 22.12 -31.57 4.25
CA ASN A 43 21.98 -30.72 5.44
C ASN A 43 21.12 -29.47 5.18
N PHE A 44 21.21 -28.91 3.97
CA PHE A 44 20.40 -27.78 3.57
C PHE A 44 18.95 -28.18 3.25
N ALA A 45 18.73 -29.32 2.57
CA ALA A 45 17.40 -29.76 2.14
C ALA A 45 16.46 -30.15 3.29
N GLY A 46 17.01 -30.54 4.43
CA GLY A 46 16.23 -30.91 5.61
C GLY A 46 15.80 -29.70 6.44
N PRO A 47 16.38 -29.51 7.64
CA PRO A 47 15.90 -28.52 8.61
C PRO A 47 16.01 -27.07 8.08
N THR A 48 17.07 -26.76 7.34
CA THR A 48 17.36 -25.40 6.86
C THR A 48 16.32 -24.93 5.83
N LEU A 49 15.94 -25.80 4.89
CA LEU A 49 14.94 -25.46 3.89
C LEU A 49 13.55 -25.31 4.53
N TYR A 50 13.18 -26.22 5.43
CA TYR A 50 11.91 -26.16 6.16
C TYR A 50 11.77 -24.88 6.98
N GLU A 51 12.77 -24.53 7.77
CA GLU A 51 12.76 -23.31 8.58
C GLU A 51 12.64 -22.06 7.70
N ARG A 52 13.37 -22.02 6.58
CA ARG A 52 13.27 -20.91 5.64
C ARG A 52 11.88 -20.80 5.01
N GLN A 53 11.27 -21.90 4.59
CA GLN A 53 9.92 -21.87 4.04
C GLN A 53 8.91 -21.36 5.07
N LYS A 54 9.05 -21.77 6.33
CA LYS A 54 8.25 -21.26 7.44
C LYS A 54 8.43 -19.76 7.63
N LEU A 55 9.67 -19.26 7.66
CA LEU A 55 9.97 -17.83 7.81
C LEU A 55 9.45 -17.01 6.62
N GLN A 56 9.60 -17.52 5.40
CA GLN A 56 9.07 -16.88 4.19
C GLN A 56 7.53 -16.84 4.21
N GLY A 57 6.87 -17.91 4.65
CA GLY A 57 5.43 -17.95 4.82
C GLY A 57 4.95 -16.92 5.85
N ALA A 58 5.63 -16.84 7.00
CA ALA A 58 5.33 -15.83 8.03
C ALA A 58 5.54 -14.40 7.51
N GLN A 59 6.63 -14.15 6.79
CA GLN A 59 6.90 -12.84 6.20
C GLN A 59 5.84 -12.45 5.17
N LYS A 60 5.46 -13.38 4.27
CA LYS A 60 4.37 -13.16 3.30
C LYS A 60 3.05 -12.83 4.02
N GLY A 61 2.69 -13.59 5.06
CA GLY A 61 1.50 -13.33 5.86
C GLY A 61 1.51 -11.95 6.52
N LEU A 62 2.66 -11.51 7.05
CA LEU A 62 2.82 -10.17 7.60
C LEU A 62 2.67 -9.07 6.55
N VAL A 63 3.25 -9.25 5.36
CA VAL A 63 3.12 -8.30 4.25
C VAL A 63 1.67 -8.19 3.80
N THR A 64 1.00 -9.31 3.54
CA THR A 64 -0.42 -9.33 3.16
C THR A 64 -1.31 -8.67 4.21
N LYS A 65 -1.05 -8.89 5.50
CA LYS A 65 -1.80 -8.24 6.58
C LYS A 65 -1.64 -6.72 6.54
N LYS A 66 -0.41 -6.23 6.33
CA LYS A 66 -0.13 -4.79 6.22
C LYS A 66 -0.76 -4.17 4.98
N GLU A 67 -0.69 -4.84 3.83
CA GLU A 67 -1.33 -4.39 2.59
C GLU A 67 -2.85 -4.26 2.76
N ASN A 68 -3.48 -5.26 3.38
CA ASN A 68 -4.92 -5.21 3.65
C ASN A 68 -5.30 -4.09 4.61
N TYR A 69 -4.47 -3.85 5.64
CA TYR A 69 -4.69 -2.73 6.58
C TYR A 69 -4.57 -1.36 5.89
N ILE A 70 -3.58 -1.18 5.01
CA ILE A 70 -3.44 0.05 4.22
C ILE A 70 -4.67 0.27 3.33
N LYS A 71 -5.14 -0.77 2.64
CA LYS A 71 -6.36 -0.67 1.81
C LYS A 71 -7.60 -0.31 2.62
N GLN A 72 -7.74 -0.85 3.84
CA GLN A 72 -8.85 -0.48 4.73
C GLN A 72 -8.77 1.00 5.12
N ILE A 73 -7.58 1.47 5.48
CA ILE A 73 -7.35 2.88 5.79
C ILE A 73 -7.69 3.78 4.59
N GLU A 74 -7.25 3.42 3.39
CA GLU A 74 -7.54 4.19 2.17
C GLU A 74 -9.05 4.30 1.93
N LEU A 75 -9.78 3.19 2.06
CA LEU A 75 -11.25 3.18 1.93
C LEU A 75 -11.91 4.07 3.00
N GLU A 76 -11.52 3.93 4.27
CA GLU A 76 -12.04 4.75 5.36
C GLU A 76 -11.75 6.25 5.16
N PHE A 77 -10.57 6.60 4.63
CA PHE A 77 -10.25 7.99 4.33
C PHE A 77 -11.07 8.54 3.17
N THR A 78 -11.23 7.75 2.10
CA THR A 78 -12.10 8.15 0.98
C THR A 78 -13.53 8.35 1.43
N GLU A 79 -14.08 7.46 2.25
CA GLU A 79 -15.42 7.59 2.81
C GLU A 79 -15.56 8.85 3.68
N LYS A 80 -14.60 9.10 4.57
CA LYS A 80 -14.59 10.32 5.41
C LYS A 80 -14.47 11.60 4.61
N ILE A 81 -13.64 11.62 3.55
CA ILE A 81 -13.52 12.79 2.68
C ILE A 81 -14.85 13.06 1.99
N ASN A 82 -15.48 12.03 1.41
CA ASN A 82 -16.76 12.18 0.75
C ASN A 82 -17.86 12.66 1.71
N ASP A 83 -17.93 12.08 2.91
CA ASP A 83 -18.87 12.50 3.96
C ASP A 83 -18.63 13.96 4.38
N TYR A 84 -17.37 14.37 4.58
CA TYR A 84 -17.06 15.77 4.88
C TYR A 84 -17.39 16.73 3.73
N GLU A 85 -17.17 16.33 2.47
CA GLU A 85 -17.54 17.14 1.31
C GLU A 85 -19.06 17.30 1.21
N GLU A 86 -19.83 16.25 1.47
CA GLU A 86 -21.30 16.28 1.49
C GLU A 86 -21.83 17.15 2.63
N GLN A 87 -21.29 17.01 3.85
CA GLN A 87 -21.65 17.84 4.99
C GLN A 87 -21.33 19.31 4.73
N LEU A 88 -20.12 19.61 4.23
CA LEU A 88 -19.73 20.99 3.89
C LEU A 88 -20.62 21.59 2.79
N SER A 89 -20.97 20.81 1.77
CA SER A 89 -21.89 21.24 0.72
C SER A 89 -23.26 21.59 1.30
N THR A 90 -23.78 20.73 2.17
CA THR A 90 -25.08 20.90 2.83
C THR A 90 -25.09 22.13 3.75
N GLU A 91 -24.08 22.27 4.61
CA GLU A 91 -23.96 23.42 5.50
C GLU A 91 -23.81 24.73 4.74
N ARG A 92 -22.99 24.76 3.68
CA ARG A 92 -22.85 25.95 2.80
C ARG A 92 -24.17 26.30 2.14
N SER A 93 -24.93 25.32 1.66
CA SER A 93 -26.24 25.54 1.06
C SER A 93 -27.23 26.16 2.04
N LEU A 94 -27.32 25.61 3.24
CA LEU A 94 -28.19 26.15 4.29
C LEU A 94 -27.77 27.55 4.73
N PHE A 95 -26.47 27.78 4.88
CA PHE A 95 -25.92 29.07 5.26
C PHE A 95 -26.19 30.15 4.22
N VAL A 96 -25.86 29.89 2.95
CA VAL A 96 -26.09 30.85 1.85
C VAL A 96 -27.58 31.10 1.65
N ALA A 97 -28.42 30.06 1.73
CA ALA A 97 -29.87 30.23 1.65
C ALA A 97 -30.43 31.10 2.79
N THR A 98 -29.88 30.96 4.01
CA THR A 98 -30.26 31.77 5.16
C THR A 98 -29.84 33.23 4.96
N ILE A 99 -28.60 33.48 4.52
CA ILE A 99 -28.11 34.82 4.19
C ILE A 99 -28.97 35.46 3.10
N ALA A 100 -29.23 34.75 2.01
CA ALA A 100 -30.04 35.27 0.90
C ALA A 100 -31.45 35.67 1.36
N ARG A 101 -32.05 34.88 2.27
CA ARG A 101 -33.36 35.18 2.83
C ARG A 101 -33.35 36.43 3.71
N VAL A 102 -32.38 36.56 4.62
CA VAL A 102 -32.25 37.72 5.51
C VAL A 102 -31.89 38.97 4.72
N TYR A 103 -30.92 38.87 3.80
CA TYR A 103 -30.50 39.97 2.93
C TYR A 103 -31.64 40.42 2.01
N GLY A 104 -32.42 39.50 1.45
CA GLY A 104 -33.61 39.84 0.66
C GLY A 104 -34.65 40.65 1.43
N VAL A 105 -34.77 40.45 2.75
CA VAL A 105 -35.59 41.29 3.62
C VAL A 105 -34.92 42.64 3.85
N ALA A 106 -33.65 42.68 4.22
CA ALA A 106 -32.89 43.92 4.47
C ALA A 106 -32.84 44.84 3.24
N LYS A 107 -32.70 44.27 2.03
CA LYS A 107 -32.70 44.99 0.75
C LYS A 107 -34.01 45.72 0.49
N ARG A 108 -35.15 45.19 0.95
CA ARG A 108 -36.45 45.88 0.88
C ARG A 108 -36.50 47.12 1.78
N PHE A 109 -35.65 47.18 2.80
CA PHE A 109 -35.49 48.35 3.68
C PHE A 109 -34.33 49.26 3.24
N GLY A 110 -33.80 49.08 2.02
CA GLY A 110 -32.77 49.94 1.43
C GLY A 110 -31.33 49.56 1.77
N PHE A 111 -31.10 48.42 2.43
CA PHE A 111 -29.74 47.93 2.70
C PHE A 111 -29.13 47.27 1.46
N GLN A 112 -27.92 47.66 1.08
CA GLN A 112 -27.18 47.08 -0.04
C GLN A 112 -25.75 46.81 0.38
N ASP A 113 -25.28 45.58 0.16
CA ASP A 113 -23.93 45.15 0.48
C ASP A 113 -23.35 44.29 -0.67
N SER A 114 -22.28 44.80 -1.27
CA SER A 114 -21.62 44.20 -2.44
C SER A 114 -20.96 42.85 -2.13
N TRP A 115 -20.49 42.66 -0.88
CA TRP A 115 -19.88 41.39 -0.47
C TRP A 115 -20.92 40.28 -0.34
N ILE A 116 -22.10 40.59 0.19
CA ILE A 116 -23.20 39.62 0.32
C ILE A 116 -23.73 39.22 -1.07
N GLU A 117 -23.85 40.17 -1.99
CA GLU A 117 -24.29 39.89 -3.37
C GLU A 117 -23.29 39.01 -4.12
N MET A 118 -21.99 39.32 -4.01
CA MET A 118 -20.92 38.50 -4.59
C MET A 118 -20.88 37.09 -3.98
N LEU A 119 -21.11 36.95 -2.67
CA LEU A 119 -21.12 35.65 -1.99
C LEU A 119 -22.27 34.74 -2.48
N ILE A 120 -23.46 35.32 -2.69
CA ILE A 120 -24.62 34.58 -3.23
C ILE A 120 -24.37 34.21 -4.70
N GLU A 121 -23.88 35.15 -5.52
CA GLU A 121 -23.60 34.92 -6.94
C GLU A 121 -22.51 33.86 -7.14
N GLN A 122 -21.41 33.95 -6.38
CA GLN A 122 -20.33 32.98 -6.46
C GLN A 122 -20.76 31.57 -6.02
N TYR A 123 -21.68 31.48 -5.06
CA TYR A 123 -22.25 30.20 -4.63
C TYR A 123 -23.18 29.60 -5.70
N ASP A 124 -24.04 30.40 -6.32
CA ASP A 124 -24.90 29.96 -7.42
C ASP A 124 -24.06 29.48 -8.63
N ASP A 125 -22.95 30.15 -8.91
CA ASP A 125 -22.00 29.74 -9.94
C ASP A 125 -21.24 28.46 -9.58
N TYR A 126 -20.91 28.26 -8.30
CA TYR A 126 -20.30 27.02 -7.82
C TYR A 126 -21.25 25.83 -7.97
N GLN A 127 -22.53 25.99 -7.61
CA GLN A 127 -23.56 24.96 -7.76
C GLN A 127 -23.85 24.59 -9.22
N LYS A 128 -23.64 25.51 -10.18
CA LYS A 128 -23.79 25.23 -11.62
C LYS A 128 -22.59 24.49 -12.23
N ARG A 129 -21.42 24.52 -11.57
CA ARG A 129 -20.16 23.94 -12.05
C ARG A 129 -19.80 22.62 -11.37
N ALA A 130 -20.33 22.37 -10.18
CA ALA A 130 -20.27 21.09 -9.49
C ALA A 130 -21.24 20.08 -10.14
#